data_AF-A0ABD3W2Y0-F1
#
_entry.id   AF-A0ABD3W2Y0-F1
#
_cell.length_a   1.000
_cell.length_b   1.000
_cell.length_c   1.000
_cell.angle_alpha   90.00
_cell.angle_beta   90.00
_cell.angle_gamma   90.00
#
_symmetry.space_group_name_H-M   'P 1'
#
loop_
_entity.id
_entity.type
_entity.pdbx_description
1 polymer ?
#
loop_
_entity_poly.entity_id
_entity_poly.type
_entity_poly.pdbx_seq_one_letter_code
_entity_poly.pdbx_strand_id
1 'polypeptide(L)'
;MAMSFSFLICYLLLSHADEGHAATWSDLSAEVEKVTKIYEGKTAMIPLQNTSNTLYVLLDLELLGIPDFDDISGIVNINTYLSMQWTEEVYFNAHGSTAPDTSVTISADSIWKPPLILVNSAEDGREIVKDQSQVRIHLKSGKCELTENVIFKASCTTGDFLYPFDIHECSVKLSTRAYTSSELTLVVSSFRNDYFENGVVWILREKYSDTLIQDSKSIAKFQIKIKRQATNYILNNLVPVAVLSGLNPFVFIVTRHTGERVGFSVTCLLAVVVLMNTGVTSSQHITLLMYYLTGVMITSASITITACFTLAINNKLEKIARKCGCCCKQCRSNKVINRSPLRQQEQSSNDDGENHQTTSCCDDCEDCCCLMCCICRMCKCCKCIKKLPWVRVENMLDVYFFFFFLIVEVVLFLTFIAIMAALYSAEIKKLTLEHRNT
;
A
#
# COMPACT_ATOMS: atom_id res chain seq x y z
N MET A 1 80.44 -6.66 -35.89
CA MET A 1 79.82 -5.68 -36.82
C MET A 1 78.29 -5.73 -36.82
N ALA A 2 77.63 -6.79 -36.31
CA ALA A 2 76.16 -6.87 -36.25
C ALA A 2 75.53 -6.15 -35.04
N MET A 3 76.25 -6.00 -33.91
CA MET A 3 75.69 -5.32 -32.72
C MET A 3 75.55 -3.80 -32.88
N SER A 4 76.38 -3.13 -33.69
CA SER A 4 76.28 -1.67 -33.87
C SER A 4 75.09 -1.24 -34.73
N PHE A 5 74.63 -2.10 -35.65
CA PHE A 5 73.47 -1.84 -36.50
C PHE A 5 72.15 -1.89 -35.73
N SER A 6 72.03 -2.78 -34.73
CA SER A 6 70.81 -2.88 -33.91
C SER A 6 70.61 -1.66 -33.01
N PHE A 7 71.70 -1.07 -32.51
CA PHE A 7 71.63 0.17 -31.73
C PHE A 7 71.26 1.37 -32.60
N LEU A 8 71.76 1.44 -33.84
CA LEU A 8 71.41 2.54 -34.75
C LEU A 8 69.94 2.50 -35.19
N ILE A 9 69.39 1.31 -35.40
CA ILE A 9 67.97 1.12 -35.74
C ILE A 9 67.09 1.46 -34.52
N CYS A 10 67.48 1.08 -33.31
CA CYS A 10 66.76 1.49 -32.10
C CYS A 10 66.79 3.01 -31.88
N TYR A 11 67.92 3.67 -32.18
CA TYR A 11 68.06 5.13 -32.06
C TYR A 11 67.23 5.87 -33.12
N LEU A 12 67.17 5.34 -34.35
CA LEU A 12 66.33 5.89 -35.43
C LEU A 12 64.84 5.64 -35.21
N LEU A 13 64.45 4.55 -34.53
CA LEU A 13 63.06 4.29 -34.14
C LEU A 13 62.65 5.15 -32.93
N LEU A 14 63.57 5.45 -32.01
CA LEU A 14 63.33 6.40 -30.91
C LEU A 14 63.28 7.85 -31.39
N SER A 15 64.00 8.21 -32.46
CA SER A 15 63.93 9.57 -33.05
C SER A 15 62.70 9.80 -33.94
N HIS A 16 61.93 8.75 -34.24
CA HIS A 16 60.63 8.82 -34.92
C HIS A 16 59.46 8.50 -33.98
N ALA A 17 59.72 8.42 -32.67
CA ALA A 17 58.64 8.57 -31.71
C ALA A 17 58.17 10.03 -31.82
N ASP A 18 57.08 10.25 -32.55
CA ASP A 18 56.32 11.49 -32.51
C ASP A 18 56.18 11.88 -31.04
N GLU A 19 56.88 12.95 -30.65
CA GLU A 19 56.61 13.63 -29.40
C GLU A 19 55.19 14.18 -29.52
N GLY A 20 54.22 13.35 -29.12
CA GLY A 20 52.90 13.82 -28.79
C GLY A 20 53.08 14.89 -27.72
N HIS A 21 53.12 16.15 -28.15
CA HIS A 21 53.26 17.29 -27.27
C HIS A 21 52.11 17.22 -26.28
N ALA A 22 52.40 16.80 -25.05
CA ALA A 22 51.43 16.81 -23.98
C ALA A 22 51.05 18.27 -23.76
N ALA A 23 49.79 18.63 -24.05
CA ALA A 23 49.30 19.99 -23.89
C ALA A 23 49.58 20.48 -22.47
N THR A 24 50.24 21.64 -22.35
CA THR A 24 50.55 22.22 -21.04
C THR A 24 49.31 22.92 -20.46
N TRP A 25 49.32 23.19 -19.16
CA TRP A 25 48.25 23.96 -18.51
C TRP A 25 48.05 25.34 -19.16
N SER A 26 49.14 26.00 -19.56
CA SER A 26 49.09 27.28 -20.28
C SER A 26 48.37 27.16 -21.63
N ASP A 27 48.65 26.09 -22.39
CA ASP A 27 48.01 25.86 -23.69
C ASP A 27 46.50 25.64 -23.53
N LEU A 28 46.11 24.84 -22.54
CA LEU A 28 44.70 24.60 -22.24
C LEU A 28 43.98 25.88 -21.78
N SER A 29 44.63 26.68 -20.92
CA SER A 29 44.05 27.94 -20.43
C SER A 29 43.83 28.97 -21.55
N ALA A 30 44.76 29.07 -22.50
CA ALA A 30 44.65 29.96 -23.64
C ALA A 30 43.53 29.53 -24.60
N GLU A 31 43.38 28.22 -24.83
CA GLU A 31 42.29 27.72 -25.68
C GLU A 31 40.92 27.90 -25.00
N VAL A 32 40.82 27.71 -23.69
CA VAL A 32 39.60 28.02 -22.92
C VAL A 32 39.23 29.50 -23.03
N GLU A 33 40.19 30.41 -22.87
CA GLU A 33 39.95 31.87 -23.01
C GLU A 33 39.48 32.22 -24.43
N LYS A 34 40.13 31.65 -25.45
CA LYS A 34 39.78 31.84 -26.85
C LYS A 34 38.37 31.37 -27.16
N VAL A 35 37.99 30.18 -26.70
CA VAL A 35 36.63 29.65 -26.88
C VAL A 35 35.62 30.52 -26.15
N THR A 36 35.89 30.90 -24.91
CA THR A 36 34.99 31.72 -24.08
C THR A 36 34.71 33.09 -24.73
N LYS A 37 35.73 33.74 -25.31
CA LYS A 37 35.58 35.02 -26.02
C LYS A 37 34.64 34.96 -27.23
N ILE A 38 34.49 33.81 -27.88
CA ILE A 38 33.58 33.65 -29.03
C ILE A 38 32.13 33.84 -28.59
N TYR A 39 31.82 33.37 -27.39
CA TYR A 39 30.47 33.34 -26.81
C TYR A 39 30.14 34.54 -25.93
N GLU A 40 31.11 35.41 -25.65
CA GLU A 40 30.91 36.61 -24.83
C GLU A 40 29.78 37.49 -25.41
N GLY A 41 28.71 37.67 -24.63
CA GLY A 41 27.52 38.43 -25.02
C GLY A 41 26.56 37.71 -25.99
N LYS A 42 26.78 36.41 -26.31
CA LYS A 42 25.97 35.63 -27.26
C LYS A 42 25.33 34.38 -26.67
N THR A 43 25.45 34.14 -25.37
CA THR A 43 25.00 32.93 -24.68
C THR A 43 23.49 32.69 -24.74
N ALA A 44 22.69 33.71 -25.04
CA ALA A 44 21.23 33.61 -25.20
C ALA A 44 20.79 33.18 -26.61
N MET A 45 21.69 33.17 -27.61
CA MET A 45 21.33 32.87 -29.00
C MET A 45 21.50 31.39 -29.29
N ILE A 46 20.49 30.77 -29.92
CA ILE A 46 20.58 29.38 -30.38
C ILE A 46 21.77 29.22 -31.35
N PRO A 47 22.62 28.18 -31.20
CA PRO A 47 23.89 28.08 -31.91
C PRO A 47 23.75 27.56 -33.35
N LEU A 48 22.83 28.16 -34.11
CA LEU A 48 22.57 27.84 -35.50
C LEU A 48 23.11 28.95 -36.41
N GLN A 49 23.76 28.57 -37.50
CA GLN A 49 24.19 29.56 -38.49
C GLN A 49 23.05 29.98 -39.42
N ASN A 50 22.18 29.04 -39.78
CA ASN A 50 20.95 29.31 -40.53
C ASN A 50 19.74 29.11 -39.61
N THR A 51 18.96 30.17 -39.40
CA THR A 51 17.75 30.12 -38.56
C THR A 51 16.64 29.23 -39.14
N SER A 52 16.78 28.79 -40.39
CA SER A 52 15.87 27.81 -41.01
C SER A 52 16.20 26.37 -40.64
N ASN A 53 17.38 26.10 -40.06
CA ASN A 53 17.76 24.76 -39.62
C ASN A 53 17.14 24.44 -38.25
N THR A 54 16.92 23.15 -38.00
CA THR A 54 16.49 22.65 -36.69
C THR A 54 17.70 22.18 -35.90
N LEU A 55 17.85 22.65 -34.67
CA LEU A 55 18.85 22.13 -33.74
C LEU A 55 18.33 20.83 -33.11
N TYR A 56 19.11 19.76 -33.21
CA TYR A 56 18.81 18.51 -32.52
C TYR A 56 19.59 18.44 -31.21
N VAL A 57 18.87 18.25 -30.11
CA VAL A 57 19.46 18.00 -28.78
C VAL A 57 19.21 16.55 -28.42
N LEU A 58 20.29 15.78 -28.35
CA LEU A 58 20.26 14.38 -27.94
C LEU A 58 20.20 14.30 -26.42
N LEU A 59 19.27 13.51 -25.90
CA LEU A 59 19.07 13.31 -24.47
C LEU A 59 19.32 11.85 -24.10
N ASP A 60 20.24 11.65 -23.16
CA ASP A 60 20.48 10.38 -22.50
C ASP A 60 20.09 10.52 -21.04
N LEU A 61 19.22 9.64 -20.55
CA LEU A 61 18.80 9.64 -19.16
C LEU A 61 19.24 8.33 -18.49
N GLU A 62 19.95 8.46 -17.38
CA GLU A 62 20.38 7.36 -16.53
C GLU A 62 19.55 7.41 -15.24
N LEU A 63 18.72 6.40 -15.01
CA LEU A 63 17.96 6.27 -13.78
C LEU A 63 18.87 5.79 -12.65
N LEU A 64 18.98 6.59 -11.58
CA LEU A 64 19.79 6.26 -10.41
C LEU A 64 18.93 5.67 -9.28
N GLY A 65 17.72 6.18 -9.11
CA GLY A 65 16.85 5.75 -8.03
C GLY A 65 15.52 6.48 -8.01
N ILE A 66 14.62 5.99 -7.17
CA ILE A 66 13.35 6.64 -6.83
C ILE A 66 13.41 6.92 -5.33
N PRO A 67 13.94 8.09 -4.92
CA PRO A 67 14.12 8.39 -3.50
C PRO A 67 12.81 8.39 -2.72
N ASP A 68 11.72 8.83 -3.36
CA ASP A 68 10.44 8.99 -2.70
C ASP A 68 9.30 9.02 -3.73
N PHE A 69 8.13 8.52 -3.32
CA PHE A 69 6.90 8.58 -4.09
C PHE A 69 5.74 8.77 -3.12
N ASP A 70 5.11 9.93 -3.22
CA ASP A 70 3.90 10.26 -2.50
C ASP A 70 2.71 9.79 -3.34
N ASP A 71 2.18 8.64 -2.96
CA ASP A 71 1.02 8.00 -3.57
C ASP A 71 -0.28 8.76 -3.28
N ILE A 72 -0.32 9.64 -2.26
CA ILE A 72 -1.47 10.48 -1.95
C ILE A 72 -1.55 11.67 -2.89
N SER A 73 -0.44 12.41 -3.02
CA SER A 73 -0.41 13.60 -3.87
C SER A 73 -0.13 13.27 -5.34
N GLY A 74 0.26 12.02 -5.64
CA GLY A 74 0.63 11.59 -6.98
C GLY A 74 1.93 12.24 -7.45
N ILE A 75 2.90 12.45 -6.55
CA ILE A 75 4.18 13.09 -6.85
C ILE A 75 5.30 12.07 -6.69
N VAL A 76 6.08 11.87 -7.75
CA VAL A 76 7.26 11.02 -7.74
C VAL A 76 8.54 11.84 -7.79
N ASN A 77 9.50 11.48 -6.95
CA ASN A 77 10.86 12.00 -6.99
C ASN A 77 11.74 10.96 -7.70
N ILE A 78 12.36 11.34 -8.82
CA ILE A 78 13.17 10.45 -9.64
C ILE A 78 14.58 11.03 -9.73
N ASN A 79 15.57 10.30 -9.20
CA ASN A 79 16.98 10.70 -9.23
C ASN A 79 17.66 10.18 -10.50
N THR A 80 18.33 11.06 -11.23
CA THR A 80 18.83 10.75 -12.57
C THR A 80 20.14 11.47 -12.89
N TYR A 81 20.95 10.89 -13.77
CA TYR A 81 21.86 11.69 -14.60
C TYR A 81 21.19 11.99 -15.93
N LEU A 82 21.07 13.28 -16.27
CA LEU A 82 20.64 13.74 -17.59
C LEU A 82 21.86 14.21 -18.36
N SER A 83 22.19 13.53 -19.46
CA SER A 83 23.19 14.01 -20.41
C SER A 83 22.51 14.61 -21.64
N MET A 84 22.99 15.78 -22.03
CA MET A 84 22.55 16.52 -23.20
C MET A 84 23.72 16.63 -24.17
N GLN A 85 23.45 16.40 -25.45
CA GLN A 85 24.42 16.63 -26.51
C GLN A 85 23.81 17.48 -27.62
N TRP A 86 24.53 18.50 -28.05
CA TRP A 86 24.16 19.34 -29.20
C TRP A 86 25.41 19.72 -29.98
N THR A 87 25.23 20.32 -31.16
CA THR A 87 26.34 20.77 -31.99
C THR A 87 26.31 22.29 -32.09
N GLU A 88 27.46 22.91 -31.87
CA GLU A 88 27.71 24.34 -31.99
C GLU A 88 28.17 24.67 -33.42
N GLU A 89 27.21 24.96 -34.31
CA GLU A 89 27.52 25.23 -35.73
C GLU A 89 28.40 26.46 -35.91
N VAL A 90 28.18 27.51 -35.10
CA VAL A 90 28.92 28.77 -35.19
C VAL A 90 30.41 28.56 -34.90
N TYR A 91 30.73 27.77 -33.88
CA TYR A 91 32.12 27.44 -33.54
C TYR A 91 32.72 26.49 -34.58
N PHE A 92 32.00 25.42 -34.94
CA PHE A 92 32.46 24.44 -35.90
C PHE A 92 32.79 25.05 -37.27
N ASN A 93 31.96 25.94 -37.79
CA ASN A 93 32.21 26.54 -39.10
C ASN A 93 33.34 27.57 -39.09
N ALA A 94 33.59 28.23 -37.94
CA ALA A 94 34.70 29.17 -37.80
C ALA A 94 36.06 28.46 -37.63
N HIS A 95 36.10 27.29 -36.98
CA HIS A 95 37.35 26.68 -36.52
C HIS A 95 37.49 25.18 -36.76
N GLY A 96 36.41 24.43 -36.96
CA GLY A 96 36.35 22.96 -36.83
C GLY A 96 37.33 22.19 -37.72
N SER A 97 37.56 22.61 -38.97
CA SER A 97 38.51 21.94 -39.87
C SER A 97 39.99 22.19 -39.52
N THR A 98 40.26 23.28 -38.81
CA THR A 98 41.62 23.70 -38.38
C THR A 98 41.89 23.47 -36.90
N ALA A 99 40.86 23.08 -36.14
CA ALA A 99 40.95 22.90 -34.70
C ALA A 99 41.62 21.57 -34.34
N PRO A 100 42.35 21.52 -33.21
CA PRO A 100 42.93 20.29 -32.72
C PRO A 100 41.84 19.28 -32.34
N ASP A 101 42.16 17.98 -32.46
CA ASP A 101 41.28 16.88 -32.08
C ASP A 101 41.29 16.67 -30.55
N THR A 102 40.88 17.72 -29.84
CA THR A 102 40.90 17.82 -28.38
C THR A 102 39.59 18.41 -27.87
N SER A 103 39.32 18.22 -26.58
CA SER A 103 38.15 18.79 -25.91
C SER A 103 38.56 19.77 -24.82
N VAL A 104 37.77 20.83 -24.64
CA VAL A 104 37.89 21.76 -23.51
C VAL A 104 36.64 21.73 -22.66
N THR A 105 36.75 22.11 -21.39
CA THR A 105 35.62 22.23 -20.47
C THR A 105 35.49 23.67 -20.01
N ILE A 106 34.31 24.25 -20.20
CA ILE A 106 33.98 25.63 -19.83
C ILE A 106 32.72 25.68 -18.96
N SER A 107 32.47 26.82 -18.32
CA SER A 107 31.22 27.03 -17.59
C SER A 107 30.02 27.02 -18.54
N ALA A 108 28.91 26.41 -18.12
CA ALA A 108 27.65 26.41 -18.87
C ALA A 108 27.05 27.81 -19.02
N ASP A 109 27.42 28.77 -18.16
CA ASP A 109 26.98 30.17 -18.29
C ASP A 109 27.75 30.95 -19.37
N SER A 110 28.87 30.40 -19.83
CA SER A 110 29.70 30.99 -20.87
C SER A 110 29.33 30.52 -22.27
N ILE A 111 28.33 29.66 -22.42
CA ILE A 111 27.87 29.11 -23.71
C ILE A 111 26.36 28.98 -23.71
N TRP A 112 25.75 28.90 -24.89
CA TRP A 112 24.33 28.57 -24.98
C TRP A 112 24.08 27.16 -24.44
N LYS A 113 23.02 27.01 -23.65
CA LYS A 113 22.57 25.73 -23.09
C LYS A 113 21.09 25.50 -23.41
N PRO A 114 20.66 24.28 -23.75
CA PRO A 114 19.26 24.01 -24.05
C PRO A 114 18.34 24.37 -22.86
N PRO A 115 17.33 25.23 -23.03
CA PRO A 115 16.45 25.65 -21.93
C PRO A 115 15.34 24.61 -21.69
N LEU A 116 15.73 23.48 -21.11
CA LEU A 116 14.83 22.38 -20.78
C LEU A 116 13.92 22.70 -19.59
N ILE A 117 12.68 22.24 -19.67
CA ILE A 117 11.67 22.32 -18.62
C ILE A 117 11.01 20.97 -18.41
N LEU A 118 10.61 20.69 -17.17
CA LEU A 118 9.76 19.56 -16.82
C LEU A 118 8.30 19.97 -17.03
N VAL A 119 7.63 19.37 -18.02
CA VAL A 119 6.25 19.72 -18.41
C VAL A 119 5.25 19.31 -17.34
N ASN A 120 5.41 18.12 -16.77
CA ASN A 120 4.56 17.60 -15.70
C ASN A 120 5.21 17.80 -14.32
N SER A 121 5.72 19.01 -14.06
CA SER A 121 6.33 19.34 -12.77
C SER A 121 5.27 19.44 -11.68
N ALA A 122 5.58 18.89 -10.50
CA ALA A 122 4.75 19.02 -9.30
C ALA A 122 5.14 20.23 -8.42
N GLU A 123 6.23 20.92 -8.76
CA GLU A 123 6.68 22.18 -8.11
C GLU A 123 6.90 23.27 -9.17
N ASP A 124 6.91 24.54 -8.73
CA ASP A 124 7.22 25.67 -9.58
C ASP A 124 8.63 25.54 -10.19
N GLY A 125 8.69 25.80 -11.51
CA GLY A 125 9.74 25.35 -12.40
C GLY A 125 11.17 25.72 -11.97
N ARG A 126 11.90 24.72 -11.47
CA ARG A 126 13.35 24.80 -11.25
C ARG A 126 14.09 24.65 -12.58
N GLU A 127 15.22 25.35 -12.69
CA GLU A 127 16.14 25.14 -13.79
C GLU A 127 16.82 23.78 -13.67
N ILE A 128 16.84 23.04 -14.78
CA ILE A 128 17.45 21.70 -14.86
C ILE A 128 18.98 21.81 -14.88
N VAL A 129 19.50 22.83 -15.60
CA VAL A 129 20.93 23.13 -15.68
C VAL A 129 21.25 24.23 -14.68
N LYS A 130 22.20 23.98 -13.78
CA LYS A 130 22.60 24.92 -12.73
C LYS A 130 23.66 25.91 -13.25
N ASP A 131 23.86 27.02 -12.55
CA ASP A 131 24.87 28.04 -12.91
C ASP A 131 26.32 27.50 -12.86
N GLN A 132 26.59 26.53 -11.99
CA GLN A 132 27.93 25.93 -11.86
C GLN A 132 28.20 24.72 -12.78
N SER A 133 27.27 24.44 -13.69
CA SER A 133 27.39 23.29 -14.59
C SER A 133 28.55 23.49 -15.56
N GLN A 134 29.18 22.40 -16.00
CA GLN A 134 30.31 22.44 -16.92
C GLN A 134 29.95 21.78 -18.25
N VAL A 135 30.30 22.43 -19.36
CA VAL A 135 30.09 21.92 -20.72
C VAL A 135 31.43 21.49 -21.29
N ARG A 136 31.50 20.27 -21.80
CA ARG A 136 32.63 19.78 -22.59
C ARG A 136 32.38 20.06 -24.07
N ILE A 137 33.33 20.68 -24.73
CA ILE A 137 33.28 21.04 -26.15
C ILE A 137 34.39 20.30 -26.87
N HIS A 138 34.02 19.47 -27.85
CA HIS A 138 34.95 18.82 -28.77
C HIS A 138 35.28 19.79 -29.90
N LEU A 139 36.49 20.36 -29.90
CA LEU A 139 36.82 21.52 -30.74
C LEU A 139 36.73 21.21 -32.25
N LYS A 140 37.18 20.01 -32.65
CA LYS A 140 37.17 19.60 -34.06
C LYS A 140 35.77 19.34 -34.61
N SER A 141 34.85 18.84 -33.80
CA SER A 141 33.48 18.50 -34.24
C SER A 141 32.42 19.53 -33.85
N GLY A 142 32.76 20.50 -32.98
CA GLY A 142 31.80 21.43 -32.37
C GLY A 142 30.73 20.74 -31.51
N LYS A 143 30.96 19.50 -31.08
CA LYS A 143 29.98 18.77 -30.26
C LYS A 143 30.11 19.22 -28.81
N CYS A 144 28.98 19.54 -28.20
CA CYS A 144 28.88 19.92 -26.80
C CYS A 144 28.20 18.81 -26.01
N GLU A 145 28.75 18.52 -24.84
CA GLU A 145 28.24 17.53 -23.90
C GLU A 145 28.10 18.17 -22.52
N LEU A 146 26.94 17.98 -21.90
CA LEU A 146 26.64 18.46 -20.56
C LEU A 146 25.90 17.36 -19.81
N THR A 147 26.39 16.97 -18.63
CA THR A 147 25.75 15.97 -17.78
C THR A 147 25.43 16.57 -16.42
N GLU A 148 24.16 16.48 -16.01
CA GLU A 148 23.68 16.98 -14.72
C GLU A 148 23.04 15.89 -13.88
N ASN A 149 23.22 15.98 -12.56
CA ASN A 149 22.49 15.17 -11.60
C ASN A 149 21.21 15.91 -11.19
N VAL A 150 20.06 15.34 -11.55
CA VAL A 150 18.74 15.97 -11.43
C VAL A 150 17.78 15.03 -10.71
N ILE A 151 17.15 15.57 -9.67
CA ILE A 151 15.99 14.95 -9.03
C ILE A 151 14.73 15.58 -9.62
N PHE A 152 14.06 14.85 -10.51
CA PHE A 152 12.80 15.29 -11.10
C PHE A 152 11.65 15.05 -10.12
N LYS A 153 10.89 16.11 -9.84
CA LYS A 153 9.63 16.03 -9.09
C LYS A 153 8.46 16.08 -10.06
N ALA A 154 7.98 14.91 -10.46
CA ALA A 154 7.00 14.79 -11.54
C ALA A 154 5.63 14.36 -11.00
N SER A 155 4.55 14.91 -11.57
CA SER A 155 3.21 14.38 -11.37
C SER A 155 3.07 13.02 -12.05
N CYS A 156 2.53 12.05 -11.32
CA CYS A 156 2.36 10.66 -11.73
C CYS A 156 0.89 10.24 -11.57
N THR A 157 0.41 9.39 -12.47
CA THR A 157 -0.94 8.84 -12.36
C THR A 157 -0.91 7.65 -11.41
N THR A 158 -1.66 7.75 -10.31
CA THR A 158 -1.72 6.70 -9.29
C THR A 158 -2.89 5.74 -9.56
N GLY A 159 -2.73 4.50 -9.08
CA GLY A 159 -3.62 3.37 -9.36
C GLY A 159 -3.89 2.62 -8.07
N ASP A 160 -4.49 3.31 -7.09
CA ASP A 160 -4.38 2.91 -5.68
C ASP A 160 -5.36 1.81 -5.27
N PHE A 161 -6.25 1.39 -6.19
CA PHE A 161 -7.28 0.40 -5.88
C PHE A 161 -6.71 -0.97 -5.45
N LEU A 162 -5.55 -1.36 -6.01
CA LEU A 162 -4.91 -2.65 -5.77
C LEU A 162 -3.84 -2.61 -4.66
N TYR A 163 -3.77 -1.52 -3.89
CA TYR A 163 -2.84 -1.41 -2.77
C TYR A 163 -2.91 -2.67 -1.87
N PRO A 164 -1.77 -3.30 -1.52
CA PRO A 164 -0.35 -2.90 -1.72
C PRO A 164 0.34 -3.55 -2.94
N PHE A 165 -0.42 -4.20 -3.83
CA PHE A 165 0.11 -4.88 -5.03
C PHE A 165 -0.01 -4.00 -6.28
N ASP A 166 -0.10 -2.70 -6.03
CA ASP A 166 -0.22 -1.61 -6.98
C ASP A 166 1.01 -1.48 -7.89
N ILE A 167 0.73 -1.05 -9.11
CA ILE A 167 1.71 -0.71 -10.14
C ILE A 167 1.38 0.71 -10.57
N HIS A 168 2.38 1.58 -10.57
CA HIS A 168 2.23 2.97 -10.98
C HIS A 168 3.02 3.23 -12.26
N GLU A 169 2.43 4.06 -13.11
CA GLU A 169 3.05 4.53 -14.34
C GLU A 169 3.39 6.01 -14.21
N CYS A 170 4.67 6.28 -14.02
CA CYS A 170 5.17 7.64 -13.88
C CYS A 170 5.98 8.03 -15.12
N SER A 171 5.96 9.32 -15.46
CA SER A 171 6.75 9.83 -16.58
C SER A 171 7.47 11.11 -16.22
N VAL A 172 8.69 11.28 -16.74
CA VAL A 172 9.40 12.56 -16.82
C VAL A 172 9.24 13.07 -18.25
N LYS A 173 8.57 14.22 -18.42
CA LYS A 173 8.37 14.84 -19.73
C LYS A 173 9.19 16.11 -19.84
N LEU A 174 10.26 16.08 -20.63
CA LEU A 174 11.13 17.23 -20.89
C LEU A 174 10.72 17.92 -22.18
N SER A 175 10.67 19.25 -22.17
CA SER A 175 10.43 20.08 -23.35
C SER A 175 11.23 21.38 -23.27
N THR A 176 11.14 22.22 -24.29
CA THR A 176 11.81 23.53 -24.35
C THR A 176 10.84 24.68 -24.08
N ARG A 177 11.24 25.61 -23.20
CA ARG A 177 10.39 26.76 -22.83
C ARG A 177 10.14 27.70 -24.02
N ALA A 178 11.18 28.17 -24.68
CA ALA A 178 11.09 29.22 -25.70
C ALA A 178 10.91 28.69 -27.14
N TYR A 179 11.47 27.52 -27.47
CA TYR A 179 11.56 27.05 -28.86
C TYR A 179 10.40 26.14 -29.28
N THR A 180 10.06 26.18 -30.56
CA THR A 180 9.15 25.23 -31.23
C THR A 180 9.91 24.00 -31.73
N SER A 181 9.20 22.92 -32.06
CA SER A 181 9.80 21.69 -32.60
C SER A 181 10.55 21.91 -33.92
N SER A 182 10.16 22.92 -34.72
CA SER A 182 10.88 23.29 -35.95
C SER A 182 12.21 23.98 -35.71
N GLU A 183 12.37 24.69 -34.59
CA GLU A 183 13.62 25.38 -34.24
C GLU A 183 14.56 24.47 -33.45
N LEU A 184 13.99 23.70 -32.50
CA LEU A 184 14.73 22.79 -31.64
C LEU A 184 13.93 21.51 -31.40
N THR A 185 14.50 20.37 -31.78
CA THR A 185 13.93 19.04 -31.54
C THR A 185 14.76 18.28 -30.50
N LEU A 186 14.08 17.75 -29.48
CA LEU A 186 14.64 16.87 -28.46
C LEU A 186 14.57 15.43 -28.93
N VAL A 187 15.68 14.72 -28.97
CA VAL A 187 15.75 13.33 -29.40
C VAL A 187 16.22 12.47 -28.25
N VAL A 188 15.40 11.52 -27.81
CA VAL A 188 15.86 10.53 -26.83
C VAL A 188 16.84 9.57 -27.49
N SER A 189 18.07 9.57 -27.00
CA SER A 189 19.14 8.70 -27.49
C SER A 189 19.25 7.41 -26.69
N SER A 190 19.16 7.50 -25.37
CA SER A 190 19.12 6.33 -24.50
C SER A 190 18.37 6.59 -23.20
N PHE A 191 17.78 5.52 -22.65
CA PHE A 191 17.24 5.49 -21.31
C PHE A 191 17.81 4.28 -20.55
N ARG A 192 18.77 4.51 -19.67
CA ARG A 192 19.56 3.50 -18.96
C ARG A 192 19.24 3.48 -17.46
N ASN A 193 19.63 2.40 -16.80
CA ASN A 193 19.39 2.18 -15.37
C ASN A 193 20.50 1.27 -14.79
N ASP A 194 21.72 1.42 -15.31
CA ASP A 194 22.91 0.63 -15.01
C ASP A 194 23.31 0.79 -13.53
N TYR A 195 23.02 1.96 -12.94
CA TYR A 195 23.26 2.26 -11.52
C TYR A 195 21.99 2.14 -10.65
N PHE A 196 20.86 1.70 -11.21
CA PHE A 196 19.62 1.60 -10.46
C PHE A 196 19.61 0.34 -9.59
N GLU A 197 19.48 0.53 -8.30
CA GLU A 197 19.20 -0.55 -7.36
C GLU A 197 17.73 -0.51 -6.94
N ASN A 198 17.07 -1.67 -6.93
CA ASN A 198 15.70 -1.77 -6.45
C ASN A 198 15.64 -1.33 -4.98
N GLY A 199 14.73 -0.40 -4.68
CA GLY A 199 14.52 0.09 -3.33
C GLY A 199 13.81 -0.94 -2.44
N VAL A 200 13.78 -0.64 -1.14
CA VAL A 200 13.04 -1.43 -0.15
C VAL A 200 11.53 -1.37 -0.39
N VAL A 201 11.03 -0.22 -0.89
CA VAL A 201 9.59 0.03 -1.10
C VAL A 201 9.18 -0.13 -2.56
N TRP A 202 10.02 0.29 -3.52
CA TRP A 202 9.69 0.35 -4.94
C TRP A 202 10.65 -0.45 -5.81
N ILE A 203 10.10 -1.26 -6.70
CA ILE A 203 10.83 -2.07 -7.69
C ILE A 203 10.54 -1.51 -9.08
N LEU A 204 11.57 -1.28 -9.88
CA LEU A 204 11.41 -0.95 -11.30
C LEU A 204 11.00 -2.20 -12.08
N ARG A 205 9.89 -2.12 -12.82
CA ARG A 205 9.40 -3.22 -13.68
C ARG A 205 9.80 -3.01 -15.12
N GLU A 206 9.40 -1.87 -15.66
CA GLU A 206 9.56 -1.55 -17.07
C GLU A 206 9.99 -0.10 -17.20
N LYS A 207 10.71 0.17 -18.28
CA LYS A 207 11.08 1.51 -18.70
C LYS A 207 10.83 1.65 -20.18
N TYR A 208 10.35 2.81 -20.57
CA TYR A 208 10.06 3.18 -21.95
C TYR A 208 10.51 4.62 -22.17
N SER A 209 10.94 4.94 -23.38
CA SER A 209 11.27 6.31 -23.74
C SER A 209 10.90 6.62 -25.16
N ASP A 210 10.50 7.85 -25.41
CA ASP A 210 10.02 8.30 -26.72
C ASP A 210 10.24 9.80 -26.93
N THR A 211 10.26 10.21 -28.19
CA THR A 211 10.22 11.59 -28.62
C THR A 211 8.88 11.87 -29.30
N LEU A 212 8.13 12.80 -28.74
CA LEU A 212 6.80 13.18 -29.18
C LEU A 212 6.80 14.64 -29.64
N ILE A 213 5.97 14.97 -30.63
CA ILE A 213 5.66 16.35 -30.99
C ILE A 213 4.21 16.62 -30.61
N GLN A 214 3.99 17.57 -29.72
CA GLN A 214 2.67 17.96 -29.24
C GLN A 214 2.58 19.48 -29.20
N ASP A 215 1.52 20.07 -29.75
CA ASP A 215 1.29 21.52 -29.78
C ASP A 215 2.50 22.33 -30.29
N SER A 216 3.14 21.86 -31.37
CA SER A 216 4.36 22.44 -31.96
C SER A 216 5.56 22.49 -31.01
N LYS A 217 5.55 21.70 -29.93
CA LYS A 217 6.66 21.52 -28.99
C LYS A 217 7.21 20.10 -29.09
N SER A 218 8.53 19.99 -29.05
CA SER A 218 9.20 18.70 -28.91
C SER A 218 9.18 18.28 -27.44
N ILE A 219 8.76 17.05 -27.17
CA ILE A 219 8.69 16.46 -25.83
C ILE A 219 9.48 15.16 -25.82
N ALA A 220 10.51 15.09 -24.98
CA ALA A 220 11.17 13.83 -24.64
C ALA A 220 10.48 13.23 -23.42
N LYS A 221 9.88 12.03 -23.59
CA LYS A 221 9.11 11.34 -22.56
C LYS A 221 9.91 10.13 -22.08
N PHE A 222 10.26 10.10 -20.80
CA PHE A 222 10.85 8.95 -20.12
C PHE A 222 9.81 8.39 -19.16
N GLN A 223 9.34 7.16 -19.40
CA GLN A 223 8.29 6.52 -18.61
C GLN A 223 8.83 5.32 -17.84
N ILE A 224 8.46 5.22 -16.57
CA ILE A 224 8.81 4.11 -15.69
C ILE A 224 7.55 3.46 -15.14
N LYS A 225 7.52 2.13 -15.12
CA LYS A 225 6.51 1.36 -14.38
C LYS A 225 7.14 0.83 -13.10
N ILE A 226 6.60 1.22 -11.95
CA ILE A 226 7.12 0.88 -10.63
C ILE A 226 6.10 0.03 -9.89
N LYS A 227 6.57 -0.99 -9.16
CA LYS A 227 5.73 -1.89 -8.35
C LYS A 227 6.13 -1.77 -6.88
N ARG A 228 5.13 -1.73 -5.99
CA ARG A 228 5.37 -1.75 -4.54
C ARG A 228 5.85 -3.12 -4.03
N GLN A 229 6.76 -3.10 -3.06
CA GLN A 229 7.16 -4.25 -2.25
C GLN A 229 6.13 -4.50 -1.13
N ALA A 230 5.21 -5.43 -1.36
CA ALA A 230 4.10 -5.71 -0.43
C ALA A 230 4.48 -6.56 0.80
N THR A 231 5.69 -7.12 0.87
CA THR A 231 6.06 -8.13 1.90
C THR A 231 5.86 -7.62 3.33
N ASN A 232 6.33 -6.43 3.63
CA ASN A 232 6.18 -5.83 4.97
C ASN A 232 4.71 -5.58 5.30
N TYR A 233 3.92 -5.16 4.31
CA TYR A 233 2.50 -4.97 4.51
C TYR A 233 1.78 -6.31 4.79
N ILE A 234 2.13 -7.38 4.06
CA ILE A 234 1.51 -8.70 4.27
C ILE A 234 1.76 -9.16 5.72
N LEU A 235 2.98 -9.02 6.20
CA LEU A 235 3.36 -9.45 7.55
C LEU A 235 2.75 -8.57 8.65
N ASN A 236 2.65 -7.26 8.44
CA ASN A 236 2.25 -6.32 9.50
C ASN A 236 0.76 -5.95 9.49
N ASN A 237 0.06 -6.15 8.36
CA ASN A 237 -1.35 -5.81 8.23
C ASN A 237 -2.20 -7.04 7.89
N LEU A 238 -1.89 -7.74 6.80
CA LEU A 238 -2.75 -8.84 6.32
C LEU A 238 -2.75 -10.05 7.28
N VAL A 239 -1.58 -10.48 7.76
CA VAL A 239 -1.46 -11.62 8.68
C VAL A 239 -2.17 -11.35 10.02
N PRO A 240 -1.99 -10.20 10.71
CA PRO A 240 -2.73 -9.89 11.93
C PRO A 240 -4.24 -9.89 11.75
N VAL A 241 -4.76 -9.34 10.65
CA VAL A 241 -6.21 -9.33 10.36
C VAL A 241 -6.73 -10.74 10.10
N ALA A 242 -5.98 -11.58 9.38
CA ALA A 242 -6.33 -12.98 9.17
C ALA A 242 -6.38 -13.77 10.49
N VAL A 243 -5.45 -13.50 11.41
CA VAL A 243 -5.45 -14.10 12.76
C VAL A 243 -6.64 -13.61 13.57
N LEU A 244 -6.92 -12.30 13.58
CA LEU A 244 -8.05 -11.73 14.33
C LEU A 244 -9.40 -12.20 13.80
N SER A 245 -9.59 -12.25 12.48
CA SER A 245 -10.82 -12.79 11.87
C SER A 245 -11.03 -14.26 12.22
N GLY A 246 -9.96 -15.06 12.29
CA GLY A 246 -10.00 -16.43 12.79
C GLY A 246 -10.35 -16.55 14.28
N LEU A 247 -9.88 -15.62 15.11
CA LEU A 247 -10.15 -15.60 16.56
C LEU A 247 -11.56 -15.10 16.90
N ASN A 248 -12.15 -14.23 16.08
CA ASN A 248 -13.43 -13.56 16.33
C ASN A 248 -14.57 -14.53 16.70
N PRO A 249 -14.80 -15.66 15.99
CA PRO A 249 -15.87 -16.61 16.33
C PRO A 249 -15.62 -17.38 17.62
N PHE A 250 -14.38 -17.46 18.15
CA PHE A 250 -14.07 -18.21 19.37
C PHE A 250 -14.79 -17.66 20.61
N VAL A 251 -15.39 -16.47 20.55
CA VAL A 251 -16.28 -15.94 21.59
C VAL A 251 -17.42 -16.91 21.96
N PHE A 252 -17.89 -17.73 21.01
CA PHE A 252 -18.96 -18.71 21.25
C PHE A 252 -18.45 -19.98 21.97
N ILE A 253 -17.14 -20.21 21.96
CA ILE A 253 -16.49 -21.30 22.71
C ILE A 253 -16.19 -20.86 24.14
N VAL A 254 -15.89 -19.58 24.38
CA VAL A 254 -15.61 -19.03 25.71
C VAL A 254 -16.81 -19.24 26.64
N THR A 255 -16.55 -19.85 27.80
CA THR A 255 -17.58 -20.24 28.76
C THR A 255 -18.35 -19.03 29.29
N ARG A 256 -19.67 -19.17 29.42
CA ARG A 256 -20.59 -18.07 29.77
C ARG A 256 -20.50 -17.59 31.23
N HIS A 257 -19.84 -18.35 32.10
CA HIS A 257 -19.74 -18.05 33.53
C HIS A 257 -18.63 -17.05 33.87
N THR A 258 -17.63 -16.94 32.99
CA THR A 258 -16.58 -15.93 33.05
C THR A 258 -17.12 -14.70 32.34
N GLY A 259 -17.29 -13.57 33.04
CA GLY A 259 -17.72 -12.29 32.43
C GLY A 259 -16.81 -11.79 31.29
N GLU A 260 -15.73 -12.52 31.02
CA GLU A 260 -14.72 -12.35 29.98
C GLU A 260 -15.25 -12.55 28.55
N ARG A 261 -16.39 -13.23 28.33
CA ARG A 261 -16.94 -13.45 26.97
C ARG A 261 -17.19 -12.15 26.21
N VAL A 262 -17.83 -11.16 26.84
CA VAL A 262 -18.08 -9.85 26.21
C VAL A 262 -16.77 -9.07 26.06
N GLY A 263 -15.89 -9.14 27.07
CA GLY A 263 -14.58 -8.50 27.04
C GLY A 263 -13.72 -8.95 25.86
N PHE A 264 -13.68 -10.26 25.58
CA PHE A 264 -13.00 -10.83 24.41
C PHE A 264 -13.57 -10.25 23.10
N SER A 265 -14.90 -10.29 22.93
CA SER A 265 -15.58 -9.77 21.74
C SER A 265 -15.29 -8.30 21.47
N VAL A 266 -15.36 -7.47 22.52
CA VAL A 266 -15.08 -6.03 22.43
C VAL A 266 -13.60 -5.78 22.13
N THR A 267 -12.69 -6.58 22.68
CA THR A 267 -11.26 -6.46 22.41
C THR A 267 -10.94 -6.81 20.95
N CYS A 268 -11.54 -7.86 20.40
CA CYS A 268 -11.43 -8.19 18.97
C CYS A 268 -11.97 -7.06 18.09
N LEU A 269 -13.15 -6.52 18.40
CA LEU A 269 -13.73 -5.38 17.67
C LEU A 269 -12.80 -4.17 17.70
N LEU A 270 -12.26 -3.82 18.88
CA LEU A 270 -11.32 -2.70 19.03
C LEU A 270 -10.04 -2.93 18.23
N ALA A 271 -9.50 -4.16 18.22
CA ALA A 271 -8.31 -4.49 17.44
C ALA A 271 -8.52 -4.27 15.94
N VAL A 272 -9.70 -4.65 15.40
CA VAL A 272 -10.04 -4.41 13.98
C VAL A 272 -10.20 -2.91 13.69
N VAL A 273 -10.83 -2.14 14.59
CA VAL A 273 -10.94 -0.66 14.47
C VAL A 273 -9.56 -0.01 14.41
N VAL A 274 -8.63 -0.45 15.27
CA VAL A 274 -7.26 0.10 15.32
C VAL A 274 -6.52 -0.24 14.03
N LEU A 275 -6.64 -1.47 13.52
CA LEU A 275 -6.00 -1.86 12.25
C LEU A 275 -6.54 -1.08 11.05
N MET A 276 -7.85 -0.80 11.02
CA MET A 276 -8.46 0.05 10.00
C MET A 276 -7.90 1.48 10.02
N ASN A 277 -7.68 2.05 11.22
CA ASN A 277 -7.15 3.41 11.37
C ASN A 277 -5.63 3.52 11.20
N THR A 278 -4.87 2.46 11.48
CA THR A 278 -3.40 2.49 11.42
C THR A 278 -2.85 2.06 10.06
N GLY A 279 -3.54 1.15 9.37
CA GLY A 279 -3.07 0.58 8.11
C GLY A 279 -3.43 1.38 6.86
N VAL A 280 -4.38 2.33 6.92
CA VAL A 280 -5.02 2.87 5.70
C VAL A 280 -5.31 4.38 5.69
N THR A 281 -4.86 5.15 6.69
CA THR A 281 -5.05 6.61 6.71
C THR A 281 -4.20 7.38 5.70
N SER A 282 -3.38 6.69 4.91
CA SER A 282 -2.49 7.28 3.90
C SER A 282 -3.04 7.17 2.48
N SER A 283 -4.33 6.94 2.24
CA SER A 283 -4.86 6.99 0.87
C SER A 283 -6.13 7.85 0.80
N GLN A 284 -6.12 8.86 -0.07
CA GLN A 284 -7.33 9.61 -0.45
C GLN A 284 -8.36 8.72 -1.17
N HIS A 285 -7.92 7.54 -1.66
CA HIS A 285 -8.72 6.57 -2.37
C HIS A 285 -9.08 5.36 -1.51
N ILE A 286 -10.30 4.84 -1.69
CA ILE A 286 -10.77 3.62 -1.02
C ILE A 286 -10.10 2.40 -1.68
N THR A 287 -9.28 1.69 -0.92
CA THR A 287 -8.56 0.49 -1.38
C THR A 287 -9.40 -0.78 -1.19
N LEU A 288 -9.08 -1.85 -1.92
CA LEU A 288 -9.75 -3.15 -1.75
C LEU A 288 -9.61 -3.71 -0.32
N LEU A 289 -8.50 -3.41 0.37
CA LEU A 289 -8.34 -3.74 1.79
C LEU A 289 -9.42 -3.07 2.66
N MET A 290 -9.75 -1.80 2.41
CA MET A 290 -10.74 -1.08 3.22
C MET A 290 -12.12 -1.73 3.17
N TYR A 291 -12.52 -2.23 2.00
CA TYR A 291 -13.75 -3.00 1.87
C TYR A 291 -13.70 -4.30 2.69
N TYR A 292 -12.57 -5.02 2.66
CA TYR A 292 -12.38 -6.23 3.46
C TYR A 292 -12.42 -5.94 4.97
N LEU A 293 -11.67 -4.93 5.44
CA LEU A 293 -11.67 -4.53 6.86
C LEU A 293 -13.03 -4.05 7.33
N THR A 294 -13.77 -3.33 6.48
CA THR A 294 -15.16 -2.93 6.79
C THR A 294 -16.07 -4.15 6.91
N GLY A 295 -15.88 -5.17 6.06
CA GLY A 295 -16.58 -6.45 6.20
C GLY A 295 -16.30 -7.13 7.54
N VAL A 296 -15.02 -7.26 7.93
CA VAL A 296 -14.59 -7.86 9.21
C VAL A 296 -15.09 -7.06 10.42
N MET A 297 -15.16 -5.73 10.28
CA MET A 297 -15.76 -4.86 11.29
C MET A 297 -17.25 -5.14 11.50
N ILE A 298 -18.02 -5.25 10.42
CA ILE A 298 -19.45 -5.54 10.46
C ILE A 298 -19.71 -6.92 11.07
N THR A 299 -18.93 -7.93 10.67
CA THR A 299 -19.03 -9.27 11.26
C THR A 299 -18.67 -9.25 12.74
N SER A 300 -17.59 -8.60 13.16
CA SER A 300 -17.21 -8.46 14.59
C SER A 300 -18.27 -7.75 15.43
N ALA A 301 -18.88 -6.69 14.89
CA ALA A 301 -20.00 -6.01 15.55
C ALA A 301 -21.22 -6.95 15.69
N SER A 302 -21.57 -7.70 14.64
CA SER A 302 -22.67 -8.66 14.68
C SER A 302 -22.44 -9.82 15.65
N ILE A 303 -21.20 -10.30 15.77
CA ILE A 303 -20.78 -11.31 16.75
C ILE A 303 -20.94 -10.75 18.17
N THR A 304 -20.51 -9.51 18.41
CA THR A 304 -20.63 -8.84 19.71
C THR A 304 -22.10 -8.67 20.12
N ILE A 305 -22.97 -8.25 19.19
CA ILE A 305 -24.41 -8.14 19.43
C ILE A 305 -25.02 -9.51 19.76
N THR A 306 -24.66 -10.55 19.01
CA THR A 306 -25.14 -11.92 19.24
C THR A 306 -24.64 -12.48 20.58
N ALA A 307 -23.40 -12.20 20.97
CA ALA A 307 -22.85 -12.57 22.27
C ALA A 307 -23.58 -11.86 23.43
N CYS A 308 -23.88 -10.58 23.30
CA CYS A 308 -24.69 -9.84 24.28
C CYS A 308 -26.11 -10.39 24.38
N PHE A 309 -26.74 -10.72 23.25
CA PHE A 309 -28.10 -11.26 23.20
C PHE A 309 -28.19 -12.65 23.86
N THR A 310 -27.25 -13.54 23.55
CA THR A 310 -27.16 -14.88 24.16
C THR A 310 -26.94 -14.81 25.67
N LEU A 311 -26.11 -13.88 26.15
CA LEU A 311 -25.94 -13.62 27.59
C LEU A 311 -27.20 -13.03 28.24
N ALA A 312 -27.90 -12.13 27.55
CA ALA A 312 -29.15 -11.55 28.07
C ALA A 312 -30.25 -12.60 28.24
N ILE A 313 -30.37 -13.55 27.29
CA ILE A 313 -31.28 -14.69 27.40
C ILE A 313 -30.90 -15.55 28.60
N ASN A 314 -29.62 -15.93 28.73
CA ASN A 314 -29.15 -16.76 29.84
C ASN A 314 -29.43 -16.09 31.20
N ASN A 315 -29.14 -14.79 31.35
CA ASN A 315 -29.43 -14.04 32.57
C ASN A 315 -30.93 -13.99 32.90
N LYS A 316 -31.81 -13.87 31.90
CA LYS A 316 -33.27 -13.94 32.11
C LYS A 316 -33.70 -15.35 32.55
N LEU A 317 -33.17 -16.39 31.92
CA LEU A 317 -33.49 -17.78 32.26
C LEU A 317 -33.00 -18.14 33.67
N GLU A 318 -31.81 -17.68 34.06
CA GLU A 318 -31.28 -17.90 35.41
C GLU A 318 -32.13 -17.21 36.48
N LYS A 319 -32.62 -15.99 36.21
CA LYS A 319 -33.56 -15.28 37.11
C LYS A 319 -34.88 -16.04 37.27
N ILE A 320 -35.43 -16.59 36.18
CA ILE A 320 -36.66 -17.41 36.21
C ILE A 320 -36.43 -18.70 37.02
N ALA A 321 -35.30 -19.37 36.81
CA ALA A 321 -34.92 -20.59 37.54
C ALA A 321 -34.75 -20.32 39.05
N ARG A 322 -34.08 -19.23 39.43
CA ARG A 322 -33.92 -18.81 40.85
C ARG A 322 -35.26 -18.50 41.51
N LYS A 323 -36.18 -17.81 40.81
CA LYS A 323 -37.53 -17.49 41.32
C LYS A 323 -38.36 -18.75 41.56
N CYS A 324 -38.25 -19.76 40.69
CA CYS A 324 -38.94 -21.05 40.84
C CYS A 324 -38.33 -21.91 41.98
N GLY A 325 -37.01 -21.87 42.15
CA GLY A 325 -36.29 -22.56 43.24
C GLY A 325 -36.62 -22.02 44.64
N CYS A 326 -36.78 -20.71 44.81
CA CYS A 326 -37.20 -20.10 46.08
C CYS A 326 -38.64 -20.51 46.47
N CYS A 327 -39.55 -20.60 45.49
CA CYS A 327 -40.91 -21.10 45.71
C CYS A 327 -40.92 -22.54 46.27
N CYS A 328 -40.04 -23.41 45.78
CA CYS A 328 -39.92 -24.79 46.28
C CYS A 328 -39.30 -24.88 47.69
N LYS A 329 -38.33 -24.03 48.04
CA LYS A 329 -37.74 -24.01 49.40
C LYS A 329 -38.73 -23.53 50.46
N GLN A 330 -39.53 -22.50 50.15
CA GLN A 330 -40.58 -22.00 51.04
C GLN A 330 -41.67 -23.06 51.31
N CYS A 331 -42.04 -23.82 50.27
CA CYS A 331 -43.00 -24.92 50.39
C CYS A 331 -42.47 -26.11 51.22
N ARG A 332 -41.14 -26.36 51.21
CA ARG A 332 -40.51 -27.41 52.03
C ARG A 332 -40.40 -26.99 53.51
N SER A 333 -40.18 -25.71 53.79
CA SER A 333 -40.12 -25.18 55.17
C SER A 333 -41.46 -25.27 55.89
N ASN A 334 -42.57 -24.94 55.21
CA ASN A 334 -43.92 -25.08 55.79
C ASN A 334 -44.34 -26.53 56.04
N LYS A 335 -43.72 -27.51 55.37
CA LYS A 335 -43.98 -28.94 55.62
C LYS A 335 -43.28 -29.48 56.88
N VAL A 336 -42.25 -28.79 57.37
CA VAL A 336 -41.49 -29.20 58.57
C VAL A 336 -42.10 -28.64 59.86
N ILE A 337 -42.86 -27.54 59.78
CA ILE A 337 -43.44 -26.88 60.96
C ILE A 337 -44.70 -27.60 61.50
N ASN A 338 -45.38 -28.44 60.68
CA ASN A 338 -46.61 -29.14 61.08
C ASN A 338 -46.45 -30.64 61.42
N ARG A 339 -45.37 -31.03 62.10
CA ARG A 339 -45.32 -32.33 62.82
C ARG A 339 -45.28 -32.07 64.32
N SER A 340 -46.44 -31.81 64.91
CA SER A 340 -46.65 -31.98 66.35
C SER A 340 -46.73 -33.49 66.68
N PRO A 341 -46.33 -33.91 67.90
CA PRO A 341 -46.21 -35.32 68.26
C PRO A 341 -47.55 -35.87 68.77
N LEU A 342 -48.03 -36.97 68.19
CA LEU A 342 -49.13 -37.76 68.77
C LEU A 342 -48.55 -38.83 69.70
N ARG A 343 -48.93 -38.77 70.98
CA ARG A 343 -48.67 -39.81 71.98
C ARG A 343 -49.96 -40.61 72.21
N GLN A 344 -49.87 -41.91 71.90
CA GLN A 344 -50.63 -43.09 72.40
C GLN A 344 -52.16 -43.01 72.53
N GLN A 345 -52.87 -43.88 71.78
CA GLN A 345 -53.62 -45.00 72.37
C GLN A 345 -54.07 -46.02 71.32
N GLU A 346 -54.25 -47.26 71.77
CA GLU A 346 -54.40 -48.53 71.06
C GLU A 346 -55.78 -48.77 70.38
N GLN A 347 -55.83 -49.90 69.66
CA GLN A 347 -56.97 -50.80 69.37
C GLN A 347 -57.65 -50.77 67.97
N SER A 348 -57.25 -51.79 67.18
CA SER A 348 -58.06 -52.85 66.54
C SER A 348 -59.32 -52.55 65.69
N SER A 349 -59.18 -52.92 64.41
CA SER A 349 -60.07 -53.77 63.55
C SER A 349 -61.49 -53.33 63.11
N ASN A 350 -61.63 -53.31 61.77
CA ASN A 350 -62.66 -53.87 60.87
C ASN A 350 -63.99 -53.15 60.53
N ASP A 351 -64.32 -53.34 59.23
CA ASP A 351 -65.59 -53.35 58.46
C ASP A 351 -66.31 -52.07 57.96
N ASP A 352 -66.37 -52.02 56.62
CA ASP A 352 -67.48 -51.81 55.67
C ASP A 352 -68.58 -50.73 55.87
N GLY A 353 -68.86 -49.96 54.80
CA GLY A 353 -70.16 -49.29 54.59
C GLY A 353 -70.18 -47.94 53.86
N GLU A 354 -70.66 -47.96 52.61
CA GLU A 354 -71.47 -46.98 51.83
C GLU A 354 -71.46 -45.42 52.02
N ASN A 355 -71.36 -44.76 50.86
CA ASN A 355 -72.07 -43.56 50.32
C ASN A 355 -72.03 -42.13 50.92
N HIS A 356 -72.02 -41.18 49.96
CA HIS A 356 -72.51 -39.78 49.97
C HIS A 356 -71.64 -38.68 50.63
N GLN A 357 -71.08 -37.77 49.80
CA GLN A 357 -71.58 -36.42 49.42
C GLN A 357 -70.96 -35.33 50.30
N THR A 358 -69.95 -34.63 49.78
CA THR A 358 -70.01 -33.25 49.20
C THR A 358 -69.95 -32.13 50.23
N THR A 359 -69.00 -31.22 49.97
CA THR A 359 -69.02 -29.76 50.21
C THR A 359 -69.19 -29.26 51.64
N SER A 360 -68.18 -28.56 52.17
CA SER A 360 -68.06 -27.09 52.03
C SER A 360 -67.00 -26.59 53.01
N CYS A 361 -65.95 -25.92 52.53
CA CYS A 361 -65.07 -25.08 53.34
C CYS A 361 -64.29 -24.15 52.40
N CYS A 362 -65.03 -23.28 51.70
CA CYS A 362 -64.48 -22.11 51.03
C CYS A 362 -65.56 -21.02 51.09
N ASP A 363 -65.75 -20.43 52.26
CA ASP A 363 -66.26 -19.08 52.42
C ASP A 363 -65.44 -18.45 53.55
N ASP A 364 -64.98 -17.22 53.33
CA ASP A 364 -64.10 -16.41 54.18
C ASP A 364 -62.59 -16.71 54.17
N CYS A 365 -61.97 -16.57 53.00
CA CYS A 365 -60.55 -16.22 52.92
C CYS A 365 -60.33 -15.15 51.85
N GLU A 366 -60.49 -13.88 52.23
CA GLU A 366 -59.89 -12.78 51.49
C GLU A 366 -58.35 -12.87 51.60
N ASP A 367 -57.69 -12.61 50.48
CA ASP A 367 -56.25 -12.48 50.25
C ASP A 367 -55.36 -13.75 50.12
N CYS A 368 -55.23 -14.13 48.83
CA CYS A 368 -53.98 -14.42 48.11
C CYS A 368 -53.23 -15.76 48.28
N CYS A 369 -53.68 -16.74 49.08
CA CYS A 369 -52.91 -18.00 49.25
C CYS A 369 -53.43 -19.26 48.51
N CYS A 370 -54.67 -19.30 48.02
CA CYS A 370 -55.26 -20.59 47.59
C CYS A 370 -54.97 -21.06 46.16
N LEU A 371 -54.62 -20.19 45.20
CA LEU A 371 -54.34 -20.63 43.82
C LEU A 371 -53.02 -21.43 43.72
N MET A 372 -52.06 -21.15 44.61
CA MET A 372 -50.76 -21.82 44.67
C MET A 372 -50.80 -23.18 45.39
N CYS A 373 -51.78 -23.42 46.26
CA CYS A 373 -51.90 -24.67 46.99
C CYS A 373 -52.49 -25.81 46.14
N CYS A 374 -53.43 -25.52 45.23
CA CYS A 374 -54.01 -26.54 44.33
C CYS A 374 -53.01 -27.09 43.30
N ILE A 375 -52.04 -26.28 42.84
CA ILE A 375 -51.00 -26.73 41.90
C ILE A 375 -50.01 -27.70 42.60
N CYS A 376 -49.90 -27.66 43.93
CA CYS A 376 -48.90 -28.42 44.67
C CYS A 376 -49.20 -29.92 44.81
N ARG A 377 -50.44 -30.38 44.54
CA ARG A 377 -50.78 -31.83 44.52
C ARG A 377 -50.20 -32.56 43.30
N MET A 378 -49.71 -31.84 42.29
CA MET A 378 -48.99 -32.42 41.13
C MET A 378 -47.47 -32.48 41.31
N CYS A 379 -46.94 -32.34 42.53
CA CYS A 379 -45.49 -32.35 42.79
C CYS A 379 -44.87 -33.77 42.79
N LYS A 380 -45.10 -34.53 41.71
CA LYS A 380 -44.10 -35.47 41.14
C LYS A 380 -43.11 -34.73 40.22
N CYS A 381 -43.31 -33.43 39.97
CA CYS A 381 -42.54 -32.63 39.01
C CYS A 381 -41.13 -32.22 39.48
N CYS A 382 -40.80 -32.35 40.77
CA CYS A 382 -39.49 -31.90 41.28
C CYS A 382 -38.31 -32.80 40.81
N LYS A 383 -38.56 -34.05 40.38
CA LYS A 383 -37.57 -34.89 39.69
C LYS A 383 -37.42 -34.56 38.19
N CYS A 384 -38.28 -33.72 37.61
CA CYS A 384 -38.24 -33.28 36.20
C CYS A 384 -37.46 -31.97 35.96
N ILE A 385 -36.87 -31.36 36.98
CA ILE A 385 -35.76 -30.39 36.79
C ILE A 385 -34.44 -31.12 36.42
N LYS A 386 -34.50 -32.44 36.17
CA LYS A 386 -33.46 -33.17 35.44
C LYS A 386 -33.20 -32.49 34.08
N LYS A 387 -32.09 -31.73 34.02
CA LYS A 387 -31.48 -31.12 32.82
C LYS A 387 -32.42 -30.23 32.01
N LEU A 388 -32.34 -28.91 32.26
CA LEU A 388 -32.99 -27.90 31.43
C LEU A 388 -32.76 -28.18 29.93
N PRO A 389 -33.80 -28.41 29.12
CA PRO A 389 -33.65 -28.46 27.67
C PRO A 389 -33.01 -27.16 27.13
N TRP A 390 -33.22 -26.03 27.82
CA TRP A 390 -32.68 -24.72 27.46
C TRP A 390 -31.16 -24.61 27.49
N VAL A 391 -30.45 -25.23 28.46
CA VAL A 391 -28.97 -25.22 28.48
C VAL A 391 -28.42 -25.99 27.27
N ARG A 392 -29.13 -27.06 26.85
CA ARG A 392 -28.79 -27.80 25.64
C ARG A 392 -29.08 -26.97 24.38
N VAL A 393 -30.20 -26.25 24.33
CA VAL A 393 -30.53 -25.34 23.22
C VAL A 393 -29.51 -24.22 23.07
N GLU A 394 -29.07 -23.60 24.17
CA GLU A 394 -28.04 -22.55 24.14
C GLU A 394 -26.68 -23.07 23.67
N ASN A 395 -26.26 -24.26 24.10
CA ASN A 395 -25.01 -24.85 23.60
C ASN A 395 -25.10 -25.20 22.11
N MET A 396 -26.26 -25.66 21.64
CA MET A 396 -26.49 -25.89 20.22
C MET A 396 -26.47 -24.59 19.42
N LEU A 397 -26.99 -23.50 20.01
CA LEU A 397 -27.00 -22.16 19.42
C LEU A 397 -25.59 -21.56 19.34
N ASP A 398 -24.79 -21.67 20.40
CA ASP A 398 -23.39 -21.22 20.42
C ASP A 398 -22.54 -22.00 19.40
N VAL A 399 -22.72 -23.33 19.29
CA VAL A 399 -22.07 -24.15 18.26
C VAL A 399 -22.51 -23.74 16.86
N TYR A 400 -23.81 -23.50 16.65
CA TYR A 400 -24.34 -23.03 15.37
C TYR A 400 -23.74 -21.68 14.98
N PHE A 401 -23.75 -20.68 15.88
CA PHE A 401 -23.19 -19.36 15.60
C PHE A 401 -21.68 -19.40 15.38
N PHE A 402 -20.96 -20.24 16.13
CA PHE A 402 -19.54 -20.47 15.91
C PHE A 402 -19.26 -20.87 14.45
N PHE A 403 -19.89 -21.94 13.97
CA PHE A 403 -19.66 -22.41 12.60
C PHE A 403 -20.20 -21.42 11.55
N PHE A 404 -21.35 -20.79 11.81
CA PHE A 404 -21.91 -19.78 10.93
C PHE A 404 -20.94 -18.61 10.71
N PHE A 405 -20.47 -17.97 11.80
CA PHE A 405 -19.55 -16.84 11.70
C PHE A 405 -18.17 -17.25 11.20
N LEU A 406 -17.68 -18.44 11.57
CA LEU A 406 -16.43 -18.96 11.03
C LEU A 406 -16.50 -19.15 9.50
N ILE A 407 -17.59 -19.71 8.99
CA ILE A 407 -17.80 -19.86 7.55
C ILE A 407 -17.88 -18.49 6.88
N VAL A 408 -18.63 -17.53 7.45
CA VAL A 408 -18.74 -16.18 6.91
C VAL A 408 -17.38 -15.49 6.82
N GLU A 409 -16.57 -15.54 7.87
CA GLU A 409 -15.21 -14.95 7.90
C GLU A 409 -14.27 -15.62 6.89
N VAL A 410 -14.29 -16.97 6.80
CA VAL A 410 -13.49 -17.70 5.81
C VAL A 410 -13.91 -17.35 4.39
N VAL A 411 -15.22 -17.27 4.09
CA VAL A 411 -15.72 -16.86 2.77
C VAL A 411 -15.33 -15.41 2.48
N LEU A 412 -15.43 -14.51 3.45
CA LEU A 412 -15.01 -13.12 3.29
C LEU A 412 -13.52 -13.00 2.98
N PHE A 413 -12.66 -13.76 3.66
CA PHE A 413 -11.22 -13.79 3.40
C PHE A 413 -10.90 -14.40 2.04
N LEU A 414 -11.50 -15.54 1.69
CA LEU A 414 -11.28 -16.19 0.39
C LEU A 414 -11.76 -15.34 -0.78
N THR A 415 -12.90 -14.65 -0.64
CA THR A 415 -13.38 -13.73 -1.69
C THR A 415 -12.45 -12.53 -1.85
N PHE A 416 -11.95 -11.96 -0.75
CA PHE A 416 -10.92 -10.91 -0.81
C PHE A 416 -9.67 -11.38 -1.57
N ILE A 417 -9.10 -12.54 -1.21
CA ILE A 417 -7.90 -13.09 -1.88
C ILE A 417 -8.19 -13.39 -3.37
N ALA A 418 -9.36 -13.95 -3.69
CA ALA A 418 -9.73 -14.27 -5.07
C ALA A 418 -9.88 -13.01 -5.92
N ILE A 419 -10.54 -11.95 -5.40
CA ILE A 419 -10.68 -10.67 -6.10
C ILE A 419 -9.31 -10.02 -6.29
N MET A 420 -8.48 -9.98 -5.24
CA MET A 420 -7.10 -9.47 -5.33
C MET A 420 -6.30 -10.20 -6.42
N ALA A 421 -6.34 -11.53 -6.45
CA ALA A 421 -5.63 -12.33 -7.45
C ALA A 421 -6.17 -12.11 -8.88
N ALA A 422 -7.50 -12.00 -9.04
CA ALA A 422 -8.13 -11.76 -10.33
C ALA A 422 -7.77 -10.39 -10.90
N LEU A 423 -7.84 -9.33 -10.07
CA LEU A 423 -7.46 -7.98 -10.46
C LEU A 423 -5.97 -7.88 -10.75
N TYR A 424 -5.12 -8.49 -9.93
CA TYR A 424 -3.67 -8.54 -10.18
C TYR A 424 -3.35 -9.23 -11.52
N SER A 425 -4.04 -10.34 -11.82
CA SER A 425 -3.90 -11.03 -13.11
C SER A 425 -4.38 -10.17 -14.29
N ALA A 426 -5.49 -9.44 -14.11
CA ALA A 426 -6.02 -8.53 -15.13
C ALA A 426 -5.06 -7.38 -15.42
N GLU A 427 -4.46 -6.79 -14.38
CA GLU A 427 -3.48 -5.71 -14.53
C GLU A 427 -2.24 -6.20 -15.29
N ILE A 428 -1.70 -7.38 -14.92
CA ILE A 428 -0.60 -8.00 -15.68
C ILE A 428 -0.98 -8.25 -17.14
N LYS A 429 -2.19 -8.73 -17.42
CA LYS A 429 -2.65 -8.98 -18.79
C LYS A 429 -2.74 -7.69 -19.60
N LYS A 430 -3.24 -6.61 -19.00
CA LYS A 430 -3.30 -5.29 -19.63
C LYS A 430 -1.89 -4.81 -20.01
N LEU A 431 -0.93 -4.96 -19.10
CA LEU A 431 0.48 -4.64 -19.35
C LEU A 431 1.06 -5.46 -20.51
N THR A 432 0.80 -6.77 -20.57
CA THR A 432 1.30 -7.61 -21.67
C THR A 432 0.66 -7.31 -23.03
N LEU A 433 -0.56 -6.78 -23.06
CA LEU A 433 -1.25 -6.42 -24.31
C LEU A 433 -0.77 -5.06 -24.85
N GLU A 434 -0.48 -4.09 -23.99
CA GLU A 434 0.16 -2.84 -24.40
C GLU A 434 1.54 -3.10 -25.00
N HIS A 435 2.34 -3.98 -24.39
CA HIS A 435 3.68 -4.31 -24.89
C HIS A 435 3.68 -5.05 -26.24
N ARG A 436 2.56 -5.64 -26.67
CA ARG A 436 2.44 -6.34 -27.97
C ARG A 436 1.99 -5.39 -29.10
N ASN A 437 1.44 -4.23 -28.76
CA ASN A 437 0.89 -3.26 -29.72
C ASN A 437 1.83 -2.07 -29.97
N THR A 438 2.92 -1.98 -29.22
CA THR A 438 4.08 -1.10 -29.43
C THR A 438 5.22 -1.94 -29.98
#